data_AF-A0A1M6K0J7-F1
#
_entry.id   AF-A0A1M6K0J7-F1
#
_cell.length_a   1.000
_cell.length_b   1.000
_cell.length_c   1.000
_cell.angle_alpha   90.00
_cell.angle_beta   90.00
_cell.angle_gamma   90.00
#
_symmetry.space_group_name_H-M   'P 1'
#
loop_
_entity.id
_entity.type
_entity.pdbx_description
1 polymer ?
#
loop_
_entity_poly.entity_id
_entity_poly.type
_entity_poly.pdbx_seq_one_letter_code
_entity_poly.pdbx_strand_id
1 'polypeptide(L)' 'RGARASAITYSIIETAKENGLNPFQYLSYLFEKLPNLNPKDSNALDQLLPWSDSLPPVCRANK' A
#
# COMPACT_ATOMS: atom_id res chain seq x y z
N ARG A 1 18.78 9.33 9.26
CA ARG A 1 17.33 9.04 9.12
C ARG A 1 16.94 8.64 7.69
N GLY A 2 17.62 9.13 6.64
CA GLY A 2 17.35 8.77 5.23
C GLY A 2 17.44 7.27 4.93
N ALA A 3 18.55 6.60 5.27
CA ALA A 3 18.73 5.18 4.96
C ALA A 3 17.61 4.27 5.49
N ARG A 4 17.15 4.50 6.73
CA ARG A 4 16.03 3.74 7.32
C ARG A 4 14.72 4.00 6.58
N ALA A 5 14.44 5.27 6.26
CA ALA A 5 13.24 5.62 5.49
C ALA A 5 13.26 4.99 4.10
N SER A 6 14.39 5.07 3.39
CA SER A 6 14.58 4.42 2.10
C SER A 6 14.39 2.91 2.16
N ALA A 7 14.92 2.24 3.18
CA ALA A 7 14.75 0.81 3.37
C ALA A 7 13.28 0.42 3.62
N ILE A 8 12.55 1.21 4.42
CA ILE A 8 11.12 0.99 4.65
C ILE A 8 10.34 1.15 3.33
N THR A 9 10.57 2.24 2.60
CA THR A 9 9.90 2.46 1.31
C THR A 9 10.21 1.34 0.33
N TYR A 10 11.46 0.89 0.25
CA TYR A 10 11.86 -0.23 -0.60
C TYR A 10 11.15 -1.54 -0.22
N SER A 11 11.05 -1.85 1.07
CA SER A 11 10.31 -3.04 1.54
C SER A 11 8.84 -3.02 1.13
N ILE A 12 8.18 -1.87 1.21
CA ILE A 12 6.77 -1.71 0.77
C ILE A 12 6.65 -1.91 -0.75
N ILE A 13 7.59 -1.35 -1.52
CA ILE A 13 7.62 -1.49 -2.98
C ILE A 13 7.76 -2.95 -3.38
N GLU A 14 8.71 -3.69 -2.81
CA GLU A 14 8.88 -5.10 -3.17
C GLU A 14 7.69 -5.94 -2.72
N THR A 15 7.13 -5.69 -1.53
CA THR A 15 5.90 -6.37 -1.10
C THR A 15 4.74 -6.12 -2.07
N ALA A 16 4.58 -4.89 -2.59
CA ALA A 16 3.56 -4.58 -3.57
C ALA A 16 3.74 -5.36 -4.88
N LYS A 17 4.98 -5.45 -5.39
CA LYS A 17 5.29 -6.23 -6.61
C LYS A 17 4.99 -7.71 -6.44
N GLU A 18 5.40 -8.31 -5.33
CA GLU A 18 5.14 -9.72 -5.01
C GLU A 18 3.63 -10.04 -4.92
N ASN A 19 2.79 -9.04 -4.61
CA ASN A 19 1.33 -9.15 -4.61
C ASN A 19 0.68 -8.73 -5.94
N GLY A 20 1.45 -8.55 -7.01
CA GLY A 20 0.93 -8.21 -8.33
C GLY A 20 0.35 -6.79 -8.42
N LEU A 21 0.83 -5.88 -7.58
CA LEU A 21 0.40 -4.47 -7.58
C LEU A 21 1.37 -3.60 -8.36
N ASN A 22 0.87 -2.51 -8.93
CA ASN A 22 1.68 -1.41 -9.42
C ASN A 22 2.19 -0.59 -8.22
N PRO A 23 3.51 -0.54 -7.93
CA PRO A 23 4.02 0.07 -6.70
C PRO A 23 3.73 1.57 -6.60
N PHE A 24 3.76 2.29 -7.73
CA PHE A 24 3.48 3.72 -7.74
C PHE A 24 2.02 3.98 -7.39
N GLN A 25 1.10 3.32 -8.08
CA GLN A 25 -0.34 3.49 -7.86
C GLN A 25 -0.75 3.03 -6.45
N TYR A 26 -0.15 1.95 -5.95
CA TYR A 26 -0.38 1.46 -4.60
C TYR A 26 0.11 2.44 -3.52
N LEU A 27 1.34 2.96 -3.63
CA LEU A 27 1.85 3.96 -2.68
C LEU A 27 1.03 5.25 -2.72
N SER A 28 0.63 5.73 -3.90
CA SER A 28 -0.25 6.89 -4.03
C SER A 28 -1.58 6.66 -3.31
N TYR A 29 -2.21 5.49 -3.50
CA TYR A 29 -3.44 5.12 -2.82
C TYR A 29 -3.27 5.05 -1.30
N LEU A 30 -2.18 4.42 -0.83
CA LEU A 30 -1.87 4.38 0.60
C LEU A 30 -1.73 5.79 1.19
N PHE A 31 -0.98 6.68 0.56
CA PHE A 31 -0.79 8.04 1.07
C PHE A 31 -2.07 8.89 1.01
N GLU A 32 -3.00 8.58 0.11
CA GLU A 32 -4.32 9.21 0.09
C GLU A 32 -5.24 8.68 1.20
N LYS A 33 -5.24 7.36 1.46
CA LYS A 33 -6.18 6.73 2.41
C LYS A 33 -5.70 6.71 3.85
N LEU A 34 -4.40 6.47 4.09
CA LEU A 34 -3.83 6.34 5.44
C LEU A 34 -4.14 7.54 6.35
N PRO A 35 -4.02 8.81 5.91
CA PRO A 35 -4.35 9.97 6.78
C PRO A 35 -5.82 10.06 7.16
N ASN A 36 -6.70 9.42 6.37
CA ASN A 36 -8.15 9.46 6.53
C ASN A 36 -8.71 8.22 7.23
N LEU A 37 -7.87 7.25 7.60
CA LEU A 37 -8.29 6.06 8.30
C LEU A 37 -8.75 6.40 9.72
N ASN A 38 -9.84 5.77 10.15
CA ASN A 38 -10.27 5.85 11.54
C ASN A 38 -9.40 4.90 12.39
N PRO A 39 -8.54 5.41 13.28
CA PRO A 39 -7.64 4.57 14.08
C PRO A 39 -8.38 3.71 15.12
N LYS A 40 -9.67 3.97 15.36
CA LYS A 40 -10.52 3.15 16.25
C LYS A 40 -11.09 1.92 15.55
N ASP A 41 -11.03 1.86 14.22
CA ASP A 41 -11.47 0.70 13.46
C ASP A 41 -10.27 -0.22 13.21
N SER A 42 -10.24 -1.33 13.96
CA SER A 42 -9.14 -2.29 13.93
C SER A 42 -8.95 -2.95 12.56
N ASN A 43 -9.99 -2.99 11.73
CA ASN A 43 -9.96 -3.67 10.43
C ASN A 43 -9.77 -2.69 9.26
N ALA A 44 -9.74 -1.38 9.53
CA ALA A 44 -9.65 -0.39 8.47
C ALA A 44 -8.29 -0.42 7.75
N LEU A 45 -7.22 -0.86 8.45
CA LEU A 45 -5.92 -1.08 7.85
C LEU A 45 -5.90 -2.32 6.92
N ASP A 46 -6.66 -3.36 7.24
CA ASP A 46 -6.68 -4.61 6.47
C ASP A 46 -7.09 -4.37 5.02
N GLN A 47 -7.99 -3.41 4.81
CA GLN A 47 -8.46 -3.01 3.47
C GLN A 47 -7.36 -2.38 2.60
N LEU A 48 -6.29 -1.88 3.21
CA LEU A 48 -5.17 -1.26 2.53
C LEU A 48 -3.99 -2.22 2.33
N LEU A 49 -4.03 -3.43 2.89
CA LEU A 49 -2.93 -4.39 2.77
C LEU A 49 -2.77 -4.87 1.33
N PRO A 50 -1.56 -5.27 0.91
CA PRO A 50 -1.27 -5.53 -0.49
C PRO A 50 -1.99 -6.76 -1.06
N TRP A 51 -2.46 -7.66 -0.19
CA TRP A 51 -3.29 -8.81 -0.54
C TRP A 51 -4.80 -8.55 -0.40
N SER A 52 -5.21 -7.33 -0.05
CA SER A 52 -6.63 -7.02 0.13
C SER A 52 -7.39 -7.04 -1.19
N ASP A 53 -8.56 -7.67 -1.20
CA ASP A 53 -9.48 -7.68 -2.33
C ASP A 53 -10.17 -6.32 -2.55
N SER A 54 -10.21 -5.46 -1.52
CA SER A 54 -10.81 -4.12 -1.60
C SER A 54 -9.94 -3.10 -2.33
N LEU A 55 -8.72 -3.46 -2.72
CA LEU A 55 -7.82 -2.55 -3.43
C LEU A 55 -8.41 -2.16 -4.80
N PRO A 56 -8.37 -0.87 -5.18
CA PRO A 56 -8.85 -0.41 -6.47
C PRO A 56 -8.15 -1.12 -7.65
N PRO A 57 -8.85 -1.30 -8.80
CA PRO A 57 -8.25 -1.87 -10.00
C PRO A 57 -7.02 -1.10 -10.49
N VAL A 58 -6.97 0.22 -10.29
CA VAL A 58 -5.81 1.06 -10.66
C VAL A 58 -4.52 0.67 -9.93
N CYS A 59 -4.63 0.06 -8.74
CA CYS A 59 -3.47 -0.42 -7.99
C CYS A 59 -2.95 -1.76 -8.51
N ARG A 60 -3.73 -2.50 -9.31
CA ARG A 60 -3.31 -3.80 -9.85
C ARG A 60 -2.36 -3.60 -11.02
N ALA A 61 -1.34 -4.44 -11.13
CA ALA A 61 -0.47 -4.43 -12.29
C ALA A 61 -1.26 -4.91 -13.51
N ASN A 62 -1.39 -4.07 -14.54
CA ASN A 62 -1.89 -4.51 -15.84
C ASN A 62 -0.90 -5.52 -16.40
N LYS A 63 -1.39 -6.73 -16.71
CA LYS A 63 -0.66 -7.70 -17.53
C LYS A 63 -0.74 -7.31 -19.01
#